data_AF-A0A3M0WD36-F1
#
_entry.id   AF-A0A3M0WD36-F1
#
_cell.length_a   1.000
_cell.length_b   1.000
_cell.length_c   1.000
_cell.angle_alpha   90.00
_cell.angle_beta   90.00
_cell.angle_gamma   90.00
#
_symmetry.space_group_name_H-M   'P 1'
#
loop_
_entity.id
_entity.type
_entity.pdbx_description
1 polymer ?
#
loop_
_entity_poly.entity_id
_entity_poly.type
_entity_poly.pdbx_seq_one_letter_code
_entity_poly.pdbx_strand_id
1 'polypeptide(L)'
;MDKRGQFFLFASVVISAIIISLGSVINSAKANPEPMEVYDLGSTVKEEAGKVIDYEIYRNLGANVALEPFIGNVSQMIREKDPSANFMVVYGNQSALYLRNYGREGVYAGGRWLKGGRAKIKGTIRIRNGAGYLSKRVSFDYGKRGDFWNASYIGKDVKNITVTVRGQNFTFEILPSRQVIFIIQKDSKDESFVSVQ
;
A
#
# COMPACT_ATOMS: atom_id res chain seq x y z
N MET A 1 -20.27 -74.67 -15.68
CA MET A 1 -19.84 -73.27 -15.49
C MET A 1 -18.32 -73.26 -15.37
N ASP A 2 -17.64 -72.70 -16.37
CA ASP A 2 -16.17 -72.68 -16.40
C ASP A 2 -15.62 -71.68 -15.38
N LYS A 3 -14.94 -72.21 -14.35
CA LYS A 3 -14.27 -71.42 -13.28
C LYS A 3 -13.25 -70.42 -13.83
N ARG A 4 -12.80 -70.62 -15.08
CA ARG A 4 -11.89 -69.71 -15.79
C ARG A 4 -12.55 -68.38 -16.15
N GLY A 5 -13.83 -68.37 -16.53
CA GLY A 5 -14.55 -67.15 -16.91
C GLY A 5 -14.79 -66.19 -15.76
N GLN A 6 -15.02 -66.72 -14.55
CA GLN A 6 -15.24 -65.91 -13.33
C GLN A 6 -13.97 -65.18 -12.91
N PHE A 7 -12.79 -65.79 -13.10
CA PHE A 7 -11.52 -65.15 -12.80
C PHE A 7 -11.27 -63.92 -13.68
N PHE A 8 -11.58 -64.02 -14.99
CA PHE A 8 -11.43 -62.89 -15.91
C PHE A 8 -12.39 -61.75 -15.58
N LEU A 9 -13.65 -62.05 -15.26
CA LEU A 9 -14.62 -61.04 -14.83
C LEU A 9 -14.16 -60.29 -13.58
N PHE A 10 -13.63 -61.01 -12.59
CA PHE A 10 -13.11 -60.39 -11.37
C PHE A 10 -11.89 -59.50 -11.66
N ALA A 11 -10.94 -59.99 -12.46
CA ALA A 11 -9.75 -59.23 -12.84
C ALA A 11 -10.12 -57.93 -13.58
N SER A 12 -11.08 -57.97 -14.51
CA SER A 12 -11.55 -56.79 -15.24
C SER A 12 -12.14 -55.73 -14.32
N VAL A 13 -12.96 -56.12 -13.33
CA VAL A 13 -13.56 -55.18 -12.36
C VAL A 13 -12.47 -54.51 -11.51
N VAL A 14 -11.47 -55.28 -11.05
CA VAL A 14 -10.35 -54.74 -10.28
C VAL A 14 -9.53 -53.75 -11.10
N ILE A 15 -9.22 -54.08 -12.35
CA ILE A 15 -8.48 -53.19 -13.26
C ILE A 15 -9.27 -51.91 -13.54
N SER A 16 -10.58 -52.01 -13.80
CA SER A 16 -11.44 -50.84 -13.99
C SER A 16 -11.49 -49.94 -12.76
N ALA A 17 -11.56 -50.51 -11.55
CA ALA A 17 -11.50 -49.74 -10.31
C ALA A 17 -10.18 -48.97 -10.15
N ILE A 18 -9.06 -49.61 -10.51
CA ILE A 18 -7.73 -48.98 -10.48
C ILE A 18 -7.67 -47.81 -11.50
N ILE A 19 -8.14 -48.00 -12.72
CA ILE A 19 -8.16 -46.96 -13.77
C ILE A 19 -9.01 -45.75 -13.33
N ILE A 20 -10.19 -45.98 -12.75
CA ILE A 20 -11.05 -44.91 -12.24
C ILE A 20 -10.36 -44.15 -11.10
N SER A 21 -9.63 -44.85 -10.21
CA SER A 21 -8.90 -44.21 -9.11
C SER A 21 -7.74 -43.32 -9.60
N LEU A 22 -7.07 -43.72 -10.70
CA LEU A 22 -6.00 -42.95 -11.32
C LEU A 22 -6.52 -41.74 -12.11
N GLY A 23 -7.75 -41.81 -12.63
CA GLY A 23 -8.38 -40.70 -13.37
C GLY A 23 -8.78 -39.49 -12.51
N SER A 24 -8.75 -39.61 -11.17
CA SER A 24 -9.14 -38.53 -10.24
C SER A 24 -7.98 -37.64 -9.79
N VAL A 25 -6.82 -37.71 -10.45
CA VAL A 25 -5.77 -36.69 -10.27
C VAL A 25 -6.17 -35.44 -11.04
N ILE A 26 -7.11 -34.68 -10.48
CA ILE A 26 -7.46 -33.36 -10.98
C ILE A 26 -6.22 -32.49 -10.72
N ASN A 27 -5.49 -32.17 -11.79
CA ASN A 27 -4.40 -31.20 -11.76
C ASN A 27 -5.00 -29.81 -11.46
N SER A 28 -5.31 -29.57 -10.18
CA SER A 28 -5.66 -28.24 -9.70
C SER A 28 -4.35 -27.49 -9.55
N ALA A 29 -3.89 -26.91 -10.65
CA ALA A 29 -2.91 -25.85 -10.60
C ALA A 29 -3.59 -24.66 -9.91
N LYS A 30 -3.48 -24.61 -8.58
CA LYS A 30 -3.64 -23.35 -7.84
C LYS A 30 -2.49 -22.46 -8.33
N ALA A 31 -2.75 -21.71 -9.39
CA ALA A 31 -1.93 -20.55 -9.70
C ALA A 31 -2.01 -19.67 -8.46
N ASN A 32 -0.92 -19.64 -7.68
CA ASN A 32 -0.79 -18.57 -6.71
C ASN A 32 -0.84 -17.29 -7.53
N PRO A 33 -1.81 -16.38 -7.30
CA PRO A 33 -1.79 -15.11 -7.99
C PRO A 33 -0.41 -14.51 -7.77
N GLU A 34 0.29 -14.20 -8.86
CA GLU A 34 1.56 -13.49 -8.74
C GLU A 34 1.31 -12.28 -7.85
N PRO A 35 2.08 -12.11 -6.77
CA PRO A 35 1.87 -11.00 -5.88
C PRO A 35 2.07 -9.75 -6.70
N MET A 36 0.97 -9.05 -7.04
CA MET A 36 0.99 -7.78 -7.78
C MET A 36 2.17 -6.97 -7.26
N GLU A 37 3.16 -6.78 -8.13
CA GLU A 37 4.41 -6.21 -7.68
C GLU A 37 4.11 -4.79 -7.21
N VAL A 38 4.61 -4.45 -6.02
CA VAL A 38 4.40 -3.12 -5.43
C VAL A 38 4.83 -2.01 -6.41
N TYR A 39 5.76 -2.34 -7.31
CA TYR A 39 6.22 -1.50 -8.41
C TYR A 39 5.12 -1.11 -9.40
N ASP A 40 4.31 -2.06 -9.87
CA ASP A 40 3.23 -1.81 -10.84
C ASP A 40 2.13 -0.93 -10.25
N LEU A 41 1.86 -1.12 -8.96
CA LEU A 41 0.93 -0.28 -8.24
C LEU A 41 1.47 1.16 -8.13
N GLY A 42 2.76 1.31 -7.83
CA GLY A 42 3.40 2.63 -7.74
C GLY A 42 3.29 3.42 -9.04
N SER A 43 3.64 2.81 -10.18
CA SER A 43 3.59 3.45 -11.50
C SER A 43 2.16 3.83 -11.90
N THR A 44 1.20 2.92 -11.71
CA THR A 44 -0.23 3.18 -12.02
C THR A 44 -0.76 4.32 -11.17
N VAL A 45 -0.48 4.29 -9.87
CA VAL A 45 -0.95 5.32 -8.94
C VAL A 45 -0.34 6.68 -9.26
N LYS A 46 0.93 6.73 -9.70
CA LYS A 46 1.57 7.97 -10.17
C LYS A 46 0.87 8.55 -11.38
N GLU A 47 0.63 7.72 -12.41
CA GLU A 47 -0.03 8.16 -13.64
C GLU A 47 -1.43 8.71 -13.35
N GLU A 48 -2.21 7.99 -12.54
CA GLU A 48 -3.56 8.40 -12.16
C GLU A 48 -3.56 9.63 -11.24
N ALA A 49 -2.61 9.74 -10.29
CA ALA A 49 -2.46 10.95 -9.47
C ALA A 49 -2.15 12.17 -10.32
N GLY A 50 -1.29 12.03 -11.33
CA GLY A 50 -1.00 13.08 -12.31
C GLY A 50 -2.25 13.55 -13.05
N LYS A 51 -3.04 12.60 -13.60
CA LYS A 51 -4.32 12.91 -14.27
C LYS A 51 -5.30 13.63 -13.34
N VAL A 52 -5.37 13.24 -12.08
CA VAL A 52 -6.25 13.89 -11.08
C VAL A 52 -5.77 15.32 -10.78
N ILE A 53 -4.46 15.54 -10.65
CA ILE A 53 -3.89 16.89 -10.45
C ILE A 53 -4.17 17.76 -11.67
N ASP A 54 -3.94 17.24 -12.89
CA ASP A 54 -4.21 17.96 -14.13
C ASP A 54 -5.69 18.31 -14.26
N TYR A 55 -6.57 17.39 -13.88
CA TYR A 55 -8.01 17.64 -13.83
C TYR A 55 -8.38 18.77 -12.86
N GLU A 56 -7.79 18.80 -11.64
CA GLU A 56 -7.99 19.90 -10.70
C GLU A 56 -7.53 21.24 -11.26
N ILE A 57 -6.37 21.27 -11.94
CA ILE A 57 -5.84 22.47 -12.59
C ILE A 57 -6.77 22.93 -13.72
N TYR A 58 -7.13 22.03 -14.63
CA TYR A 58 -7.96 22.31 -15.79
C TYR A 58 -9.34 22.84 -15.41
N ARG A 59 -9.94 22.31 -14.34
CA ARG A 59 -11.26 22.71 -13.84
C ARG A 59 -11.21 23.86 -12.83
N ASN A 60 -10.02 24.39 -12.51
CA ASN A 60 -9.81 25.39 -11.47
C ASN A 60 -10.45 25.00 -10.12
N LEU A 61 -10.33 23.71 -9.76
CA LEU A 61 -10.78 23.22 -8.47
C LEU A 61 -9.80 23.65 -7.37
N GLY A 62 -10.32 23.83 -6.16
CA GLY A 62 -9.49 24.04 -4.97
C GLY A 62 -8.48 22.90 -4.81
N ALA A 63 -7.34 23.20 -4.17
CA ALA A 63 -6.28 22.21 -3.98
C ALA A 63 -6.80 20.99 -3.19
N ASN A 64 -6.54 19.80 -3.74
CA ASN A 64 -6.88 18.51 -3.17
C ASN A 64 -8.37 18.12 -3.15
N VAL A 65 -9.25 18.90 -3.80
CA VAL A 65 -10.69 18.60 -3.86
C VAL A 65 -10.98 17.25 -4.51
N ALA A 66 -10.30 16.92 -5.61
CA ALA A 66 -10.38 15.62 -6.29
C ALA A 66 -9.28 14.65 -5.82
N LEU A 67 -8.13 15.19 -5.41
CA LEU A 67 -7.00 14.38 -4.95
C LEU A 67 -7.31 13.64 -3.64
N GLU A 68 -7.97 14.28 -2.67
CA GLU A 68 -8.30 13.60 -1.40
C GLU A 68 -9.21 12.38 -1.58
N PRO A 69 -10.33 12.46 -2.34
CA PRO A 69 -11.12 11.28 -2.70
C PRO A 69 -10.30 10.21 -3.42
N PHE A 70 -9.44 10.60 -4.36
CA PHE A 70 -8.57 9.67 -5.07
C PHE A 70 -7.64 8.93 -4.11
N ILE A 71 -6.92 9.64 -3.23
CA ILE A 71 -6.07 9.03 -2.20
C ILE A 71 -6.89 8.11 -1.31
N GLY A 72 -8.10 8.51 -0.92
CA GLY A 72 -9.02 7.67 -0.14
C GLY A 72 -9.35 6.35 -0.83
N ASN A 73 -9.71 6.41 -2.11
CA ASN A 73 -10.08 5.25 -2.93
C ASN A 73 -8.89 4.31 -3.18
N VAL A 74 -7.73 4.86 -3.58
CA VAL A 74 -6.50 4.07 -3.76
C VAL A 74 -6.11 3.40 -2.45
N SER A 75 -6.17 4.13 -1.34
CA SER A 75 -5.83 3.57 -0.02
C SER A 75 -6.80 2.46 0.39
N GLN A 76 -8.08 2.59 0.06
CA GLN A 76 -9.06 1.54 0.29
C GLN A 76 -8.76 0.31 -0.57
N MET A 77 -8.52 0.49 -1.86
CA MET A 77 -8.16 -0.60 -2.78
C MET A 77 -6.90 -1.36 -2.32
N ILE A 78 -5.85 -0.66 -1.89
CA ILE A 78 -4.62 -1.28 -1.38
C ILE A 78 -4.93 -2.15 -0.16
N ARG A 79 -5.76 -1.67 0.77
CA ARG A 79 -6.14 -2.43 1.98
C ARG A 79 -7.04 -3.63 1.68
N GLU A 80 -7.90 -3.52 0.67
CA GLU A 80 -8.77 -4.62 0.25
C GLU A 80 -7.94 -5.73 -0.42
N LYS A 81 -6.96 -5.35 -1.25
CA LYS A 81 -6.03 -6.30 -1.88
C LYS A 81 -5.03 -6.91 -0.90
N ASP A 82 -4.47 -6.10 -0.01
CA ASP A 82 -3.50 -6.51 1.00
C ASP A 82 -3.82 -5.85 2.37
N PRO A 83 -4.60 -6.54 3.22
CA PRO A 83 -4.93 -6.05 4.57
C PRO A 83 -3.73 -5.96 5.53
N SER A 84 -2.57 -6.46 5.12
CA SER A 84 -1.31 -6.41 5.85
C SER A 84 -0.36 -5.31 5.38
N ALA A 85 -0.61 -4.71 4.21
CA ALA A 85 0.22 -3.64 3.66
C ALA A 85 0.31 -2.44 4.63
N ASN A 86 1.54 -1.98 4.84
CA ASN A 86 1.82 -0.79 5.62
C ASN A 86 2.21 0.33 4.66
N PHE A 87 1.34 1.32 4.47
CA PHE A 87 1.66 2.39 3.55
C PHE A 87 1.25 3.75 4.08
N MET A 88 1.87 4.76 3.50
CA MET A 88 1.70 6.16 3.84
C MET A 88 1.69 6.98 2.57
N VAL A 89 0.89 8.03 2.55
CA VAL A 89 0.81 8.96 1.42
C VAL A 89 1.17 10.35 1.91
N VAL A 90 2.18 10.95 1.29
CA VAL A 90 2.47 12.38 1.42
C VAL A 90 1.96 13.06 0.15
N TYR A 91 1.17 14.11 0.25
CA TYR A 91 0.72 14.86 -0.92
C TYR A 91 0.64 16.35 -0.64
N GLY A 92 0.68 17.17 -1.70
CA GLY A 92 0.60 18.62 -1.59
C GLY A 92 1.75 19.31 -2.32
N ASN A 93 2.17 20.48 -1.83
CA ASN A 93 3.24 21.29 -2.41
C ASN A 93 4.05 21.99 -1.32
N GLN A 94 4.98 22.87 -1.68
CA GLN A 94 5.78 23.67 -0.72
C GLN A 94 4.95 24.53 0.24
N SER A 95 3.71 24.88 -0.10
CA SER A 95 2.84 25.69 0.77
C SER A 95 2.06 24.85 1.79
N ALA A 96 1.58 23.68 1.39
CA ALA A 96 0.83 22.78 2.25
C ALA A 96 1.13 21.32 1.89
N LEU A 97 1.61 20.57 2.87
CA LEU A 97 1.82 19.13 2.78
C LEU A 97 0.80 18.40 3.65
N TYR A 98 0.42 17.21 3.22
CA TYR A 98 -0.55 16.36 3.86
C TYR A 98 0.07 14.98 4.00
N LEU A 99 -0.13 14.34 5.15
CA LEU A 99 0.36 13.00 5.42
C LEU A 99 -0.78 12.13 5.91
N ARG A 100 -0.94 10.96 5.28
CA ARG A 100 -1.90 9.95 5.70
C ARG A 100 -1.17 8.65 5.99
N ASN A 101 -1.29 8.17 7.23
CA ASN A 101 -0.68 6.92 7.66
C ASN A 101 -1.74 5.81 7.70
N TYR A 102 -1.59 4.82 6.83
CA TYR A 102 -2.47 3.65 6.75
C TYR A 102 -1.82 2.38 7.29
N GLY A 103 -0.61 2.47 7.85
CA GLY A 103 0.10 1.31 8.36
C GLY A 103 -0.36 0.81 9.73
N ARG A 104 0.37 -0.19 10.24
CA ARG A 104 0.30 -0.70 11.62
C ARG A 104 1.36 -0.08 12.52
N GLU A 105 2.09 0.90 12.00
CA GLU A 105 3.11 1.60 12.74
C GLU A 105 2.69 3.03 13.02
N GLY A 106 3.02 3.50 14.23
CA GLY A 106 3.08 4.94 14.47
C GLY A 106 4.14 5.57 13.57
N VAL A 107 4.00 6.86 13.24
CA VAL A 107 4.90 7.62 12.39
C VAL A 107 5.20 8.96 13.06
N TYR A 108 6.47 9.29 13.31
CA TYR A 108 6.86 10.53 14.00
C TYR A 108 6.98 11.78 13.11
N ALA A 109 5.92 12.19 12.42
CA ALA A 109 5.97 13.37 11.55
C ALA A 109 5.83 14.68 12.33
N GLY A 110 6.73 15.62 12.08
CA GLY A 110 6.65 16.96 12.65
C GLY A 110 6.44 16.90 14.16
N GLY A 111 7.43 16.36 14.88
CA GLY A 111 7.44 16.34 16.34
C GLY A 111 6.26 15.64 17.03
N ARG A 112 5.53 14.78 16.31
CA ARG A 112 4.36 14.05 16.82
C ARG A 112 4.26 12.66 16.25
N TRP A 113 3.64 11.77 17.01
CA TRP A 113 3.26 10.43 16.56
C TRP A 113 1.90 10.45 15.85
N LEU A 114 1.86 9.90 14.64
CA LEU A 114 0.66 9.60 13.85
C LEU A 114 0.45 8.10 13.88
N LYS A 115 -0.60 7.60 14.52
CA LYS A 115 -0.86 6.16 14.60
C LYS A 115 -1.47 5.69 13.29
N GLY A 116 -0.94 4.63 12.71
CA GLY A 116 -1.63 4.01 11.59
C GLY A 116 -2.96 3.35 12.02
N GLY A 117 -3.86 3.13 11.07
CA GLY A 117 -5.24 2.67 11.33
C GLY A 117 -5.38 1.31 12.06
N ARG A 118 -4.28 0.57 12.23
CA ARG A 118 -4.22 -0.72 12.96
C ARG A 118 -2.99 -0.82 13.88
N ALA A 119 -2.46 0.30 14.37
CA ALA A 119 -1.10 0.30 14.88
C ALA A 119 -0.86 -0.47 16.20
N LYS A 120 0.13 -1.37 16.19
CA LYS A 120 0.72 -2.03 17.37
C LYS A 120 2.24 -1.80 17.50
N ILE A 121 2.91 -1.35 16.43
CA ILE A 121 4.37 -1.17 16.36
C ILE A 121 4.69 0.33 16.19
N LYS A 122 5.90 0.78 16.52
CA LYS A 122 6.33 2.19 16.45
C LYS A 122 7.39 2.36 15.35
N GLY A 123 7.02 2.98 14.22
CA GLY A 123 7.94 3.39 13.15
C GLY A 123 8.31 4.86 13.28
N THR A 124 9.53 5.26 12.93
CA THR A 124 9.94 6.67 13.09
C THR A 124 10.25 7.27 11.73
N ILE A 125 9.39 8.15 11.21
CA ILE A 125 9.65 8.94 10.01
C ILE A 125 10.01 10.35 10.46
N ARG A 126 11.19 10.86 10.10
CA ARG A 126 11.64 12.18 10.54
C ARG A 126 11.64 13.20 9.42
N ILE A 127 10.57 14.00 9.33
CA ILE A 127 10.54 15.14 8.41
C ILE A 127 11.46 16.24 8.95
N ARG A 128 12.56 16.50 8.23
CA ARG A 128 13.51 17.57 8.53
C ARG A 128 13.32 18.71 7.52
N ASN A 129 12.75 19.82 7.96
CA ASN A 129 12.89 21.10 7.24
C ASN A 129 14.16 21.78 7.78
N GLY A 130 14.96 22.43 6.93
CA GLY A 130 16.32 22.91 7.24
C GLY A 130 16.50 23.72 8.55
N ALA A 131 15.42 24.19 9.17
CA ALA A 131 15.41 24.91 10.44
C ALA A 131 15.06 24.06 11.71
N GLY A 132 14.67 22.78 11.60
CA GLY A 132 14.39 21.93 12.78
C GLY A 132 13.24 20.91 12.62
N TYR A 133 12.86 20.24 13.71
CA TYR A 133 11.72 19.32 13.78
C TYR A 133 10.44 20.09 14.16
N LEU A 134 9.46 20.16 13.27
CA LEU A 134 8.25 20.98 13.51
C LEU A 134 7.17 20.23 14.29
N SER A 135 7.12 20.35 15.62
CA SER A 135 6.04 19.79 16.47
C SER A 135 4.78 20.67 16.56
N LYS A 136 3.58 20.09 16.63
CA LYS A 136 2.34 20.80 17.06
C LYS A 136 1.41 19.78 17.80
N ARG A 137 0.11 19.98 18.06
CA ARG A 137 -0.87 18.89 18.33
C ARG A 137 -2.08 18.97 17.36
N VAL A 138 -2.68 17.85 16.96
CA VAL A 138 -3.86 17.70 16.04
C VAL A 138 -4.66 16.56 16.62
N SER A 139 -5.98 16.74 16.67
CA SER A 139 -6.95 15.76 17.12
C SER A 139 -7.30 14.79 16.00
N PHE A 140 -7.59 13.55 16.38
CA PHE A 140 -7.79 12.41 15.47
C PHE A 140 -9.26 12.00 15.46
N ASP A 141 -9.77 11.65 14.28
CA ASP A 141 -11.08 10.99 14.12
C ASP A 141 -10.84 9.51 13.79
N TYR A 142 -11.09 8.65 14.78
CA TYR A 142 -10.85 7.22 14.68
C TYR A 142 -12.02 6.53 13.99
N GLY A 143 -11.98 6.47 12.65
CA GLY A 143 -12.95 5.71 11.87
C GLY A 143 -12.41 5.29 10.51
N LYS A 144 -12.04 4.00 10.35
CA LYS A 144 -11.72 3.28 9.08
C LYS A 144 -10.67 3.90 8.13
N ARG A 145 -10.17 5.12 8.35
CA ARG A 145 -9.44 5.94 7.38
C ARG A 145 -7.98 6.25 7.73
N GLY A 146 -7.39 5.62 8.75
CA GLY A 146 -6.01 5.92 9.20
C GLY A 146 -5.90 7.30 9.87
N ASP A 147 -4.82 7.56 10.61
CA ASP A 147 -4.61 8.90 11.16
C ASP A 147 -4.25 9.87 10.03
N PHE A 148 -4.97 10.99 9.99
CA PHE A 148 -4.74 12.09 9.09
C PHE A 148 -3.91 13.17 9.79
N TRP A 149 -2.81 13.58 9.15
CA TRP A 149 -2.04 14.74 9.56
C TRP A 149 -2.02 15.75 8.43
N ASN A 150 -2.74 16.85 8.66
CA ASN A 150 -2.62 18.02 7.82
C ASN A 150 -1.45 18.86 8.31
N ALA A 151 -0.49 19.07 7.42
CA ALA A 151 0.71 19.84 7.66
C ALA A 151 0.69 21.14 6.87
N SER A 152 -0.45 21.84 6.88
CA SER A 152 -0.59 23.25 6.46
C SER A 152 0.37 24.21 7.18
N TYR A 153 1.29 23.71 8.00
CA TYR A 153 2.27 24.41 8.79
C TYR A 153 3.67 23.75 8.79
N ILE A 154 4.12 22.98 7.76
CA ILE A 154 5.54 22.56 7.66
C ILE A 154 6.50 23.77 7.45
N GLY A 155 6.00 24.99 7.62
CA GLY A 155 6.70 26.21 7.28
C GLY A 155 6.56 26.48 5.79
N LYS A 156 6.58 27.75 5.42
CA LYS A 156 6.88 28.11 4.03
C LYS A 156 8.29 27.60 3.73
N ASP A 157 8.55 27.22 2.49
CA ASP A 157 9.89 26.91 1.98
C ASP A 157 10.50 25.57 2.46
N VAL A 158 9.67 24.54 2.70
CA VAL A 158 10.18 23.17 2.82
C VAL A 158 10.80 22.76 1.48
N LYS A 159 12.12 22.62 1.44
CA LYS A 159 12.80 22.12 0.24
C LYS A 159 12.85 20.61 0.17
N ASN A 160 13.01 19.96 1.32
CA ASN A 160 13.21 18.52 1.41
C ASN A 160 12.36 17.90 2.51
N ILE A 161 11.88 16.68 2.27
CA ILE A 161 11.33 15.79 3.29
C ILE A 161 12.25 14.58 3.39
N THR A 162 12.76 14.32 4.59
CA THR A 162 13.39 13.03 4.89
C THR A 162 12.37 12.09 5.51
N VAL A 163 12.38 10.84 5.07
CA VAL A 163 11.58 9.75 5.60
C VAL A 163 12.52 8.66 6.04
N THR A 164 12.45 8.29 7.31
CA THR A 164 13.25 7.20 7.85
C THR A 164 12.38 5.94 7.93
N VAL A 165 12.78 4.86 7.26
CA VAL A 165 12.09 3.57 7.29
C VAL A 165 13.12 2.51 7.69
N ARG A 166 12.87 1.82 8.81
CA ARG A 166 13.80 0.81 9.37
C ARG A 166 15.27 1.29 9.47
N GLY A 167 15.47 2.56 9.84
CA GLY A 167 16.80 3.17 9.99
C GLY A 167 17.43 3.71 8.70
N GLN A 168 16.85 3.44 7.53
CA GLN A 168 17.29 4.01 6.27
C GLN A 168 16.57 5.33 6.00
N ASN A 169 17.34 6.36 5.60
CA ASN A 169 16.81 7.69 5.31
C ASN A 169 16.62 7.85 3.80
N PHE A 170 15.40 8.23 3.40
CA PHE A 170 15.05 8.59 2.04
C PHE A 170 14.70 10.08 2.02
N THR A 171 15.35 10.88 1.19
CA THR A 171 15.11 12.33 1.13
C THR A 171 14.53 12.71 -0.21
N PHE A 172 13.46 13.49 -0.19
CA PHE A 172 12.70 13.90 -1.36
C PHE A 172 12.67 15.41 -1.44
N GLU A 173 12.96 15.94 -2.61
CA GLU A 173 12.73 17.35 -2.89
C GLU A 173 11.22 17.62 -2.98
N ILE A 174 10.79 18.73 -2.39
CA ILE A 174 9.41 19.21 -2.48
C ILE A 174 9.39 20.30 -3.52
N LEU A 175 8.76 20.00 -4.65
CA LEU A 175 8.63 20.93 -5.75
C LEU A 175 7.57 22.01 -5.42
N PRO A 176 7.68 23.19 -6.03
CA PRO A 176 6.61 24.20 -5.96
C PRO A 176 5.29 23.68 -6.54
N SER A 177 5.36 22.77 -7.51
CA SER A 177 4.22 22.05 -8.07
C SER A 177 3.63 21.06 -7.07
N ARG A 178 2.36 20.68 -7.31
CA ARG A 178 1.73 19.61 -6.53
C ARG A 178 2.39 18.27 -6.85
N GLN A 179 2.65 17.48 -5.82
CA GLN A 179 3.24 16.14 -5.92
C GLN A 179 2.58 15.18 -4.93
N VAL A 180 2.72 13.88 -5.20
CA VAL A 180 2.14 12.81 -4.39
C VAL A 180 3.17 11.70 -4.22
N ILE A 181 3.74 11.61 -3.03
CA ILE A 181 4.73 10.60 -2.67
C ILE A 181 4.03 9.44 -1.93
N PHE A 182 4.06 8.25 -2.53
CA PHE A 182 3.50 7.03 -1.94
C PHE A 182 4.58 6.14 -1.34
N ILE A 183 4.60 6.00 -0.01
CA ILE A 183 5.58 5.17 0.69
C ILE A 183 4.90 3.87 1.11
N ILE A 184 5.29 2.74 0.50
CA ILE A 184 4.65 1.44 0.71
C ILE A 184 5.66 0.44 1.27
N GLN A 185 5.54 0.12 2.56
CA GLN A 185 6.27 -0.95 3.22
C GLN A 185 5.44 -2.25 3.19
N LYS A 186 6.00 -3.31 2.62
CA LYS A 186 5.39 -4.65 2.60
C LYS A 186 6.24 -5.59 3.45
N ASP A 187 5.68 -6.09 4.56
CA ASP A 187 6.36 -7.08 5.40
C ASP A 187 6.19 -8.49 4.80
N SER A 188 6.74 -8.72 3.61
CA SER A 188 6.82 -10.04 2.99
C SER A 188 8.28 -10.47 2.95
N LYS A 189 8.65 -11.47 3.76
CA LYS A 189 10.00 -12.06 3.79
C LYS A 189 11.14 -11.06 4.08
N ASP A 190 10.92 -10.17 5.06
CA ASP A 190 11.89 -9.15 5.51
C ASP A 190 12.23 -8.02 4.52
N GLU A 191 11.64 -7.99 3.33
CA GLU A 191 11.87 -6.93 2.36
C GLU A 191 11.14 -5.64 2.77
N SER A 192 11.69 -4.48 2.43
CA SER A 192 11.05 -3.18 2.60
C SER A 192 11.24 -2.39 1.34
N PHE A 193 10.13 -2.04 0.72
CA PHE A 193 10.11 -1.24 -0.47
C PHE A 193 9.82 0.22 -0.07
N VAL A 194 10.50 1.15 -0.71
CA VAL A 194 10.16 2.56 -0.64
C VAL A 194 10.14 3.04 -2.08
N SER A 195 8.94 3.22 -2.61
CA SER A 195 8.75 3.90 -3.89
C SER A 195 8.54 5.38 -3.60
N VAL A 196 9.12 6.24 -4.41
CA VAL A 196 8.88 7.69 -4.37
C VAL A 196 8.69 8.09 -5.80
N GLN A 197 7.55 8.71 -6.08
CA GLN A 197 7.16 9.03 -7.45
C GLN A 197 6.45 10.36 -7.50
#